data_AF-A0A838VKN7-F1
#
_entry.id   AF-A0A838VKN7-F1
#
_cell.length_a   1.000
_cell.length_b   1.000
_cell.length_c   1.000
_cell.angle_alpha   90.00
_cell.angle_beta   90.00
_cell.angle_gamma   90.00
#
_symmetry.space_group_name_H-M   'P 1'
#
loop_
_entity.id
_entity.type
_entity.pdbx_description
1 polymer ?
#
loop_
_entity_poly.entity_id
_entity_poly.type
_entity_poly.pdbx_seq_one_letter_code
_entity_poly.pdbx_strand_id
1 'polypeptide(L)'
;MHDVVRDLARAAKQTHSPVLAVSAGSGQIAQYAVEAGADVLLALNAGLYRSLGHGSLASLLAYGNANEQTGELLRRHILPSAGGLPVIAGVMATDPTIDLDARLLQLQQMGVHGVTNWPTVGFIGGRIREAFEDDGLGLVNEVDLLAPARKLGMATFAFVLNVDDMRRFAEVGIDAYIINAGLTPLHFEIGNRQDKLQESLAHINRMVAAVDGPSRPLCLSYGGPFTDVEDFRTMFRQAKVDGIAGGSIFERLPVQAITSNFVRRCKTLRLLDTELPEPARREMLGASNGYRNLVSTIERVAPFDVSVVIEGETGVGKELAAGLIHELSPRSKQPLITLNCGAIPAGLLESELFGHERGAFTGADRRRIGKFELANRGTLLLDEIADLSPAAQVALLRVLQQREVVRVGADRPIPVNVRVIAATNRSLAELVQEGKFRSDLYYRLNTVTLSIPPLRERLDDLPVLVSAFLLKTAAELGMPGLSVDEQFERELARHSWPGNIRELSQAISRAAILEGGAVLRGAHFQADGARRVVPAGAAQSRRVTAHDIHRAIEQAGGNKSLAAAALRISRKTLYAKLESAGLIGSVSP
;
A
#
# COMPACT_ATOMS: atom_id res chain seq x y z
N MET A 1 25.13 5.07 24.08
CA MET A 1 24.98 4.49 22.73
C MET A 1 24.33 3.11 22.77
N HIS A 2 24.71 2.21 23.69
CA HIS A 2 24.12 0.85 23.84
C HIS A 2 22.60 0.80 24.02
N ASP A 3 21.97 1.88 24.50
CA ASP A 3 20.53 1.91 24.73
C ASP A 3 19.70 2.43 23.54
N VAL A 4 20.32 2.86 22.43
CA VAL A 4 19.59 3.46 21.29
C VAL A 4 18.45 2.58 20.79
N VAL A 5 18.69 1.29 20.53
CA VAL A 5 17.63 0.39 20.04
C VAL A 5 16.58 0.12 21.11
N ARG A 6 16.98 0.01 22.37
CA ARG A 6 16.04 -0.17 23.49
C ARG A 6 15.15 1.05 23.68
N ASP A 7 15.69 2.25 23.53
CA ASP A 7 14.96 3.51 23.59
C ASP A 7 14.02 3.65 22.39
N LEU A 8 14.46 3.31 21.18
CA LEU A 8 13.61 3.27 19.98
C LEU A 8 12.44 2.29 20.16
N ALA A 9 12.71 1.06 20.61
CA ALA A 9 11.67 0.05 20.85
C ALA A 9 10.71 0.48 21.97
N ARG A 10 11.21 1.10 23.04
CA ARG A 10 10.38 1.62 24.13
C ARG A 10 9.50 2.77 23.66
N ALA A 11 10.05 3.74 22.93
CA ALA A 11 9.31 4.87 22.39
C ALA A 11 8.21 4.43 21.40
N ALA A 12 8.52 3.47 20.52
CA ALA A 12 7.56 2.88 19.60
C ALA A 12 6.40 2.20 20.32
N LYS A 13 6.69 1.41 21.37
CA LYS A 13 5.67 0.77 22.21
C LYS A 13 4.81 1.78 22.96
N GLN A 14 5.42 2.81 23.55
CA GLN A 14 4.68 3.85 24.30
C GLN A 14 3.77 4.70 23.41
N THR A 15 4.23 5.03 22.21
CA THR A 15 3.49 5.87 21.26
C THR A 15 2.59 5.06 20.32
N HIS A 16 2.67 3.73 20.36
CA HIS A 16 2.09 2.82 19.38
C HIS A 16 2.38 3.26 17.93
N SER A 17 3.54 3.88 17.66
CA SER A 17 3.90 4.44 16.35
C SER A 17 5.12 3.69 15.81
N PRO A 18 5.21 3.44 14.49
CA PRO A 18 6.35 2.74 13.92
C PRO A 18 7.66 3.52 14.14
N VAL A 19 8.75 2.78 14.32
CA VAL A 19 10.11 3.32 14.24
C VAL A 19 10.42 3.66 12.78
N LEU A 20 10.81 4.89 12.51
CA LEU A 20 11.20 5.32 11.17
C LEU A 20 12.71 5.60 11.10
N ALA A 21 13.39 4.71 10.40
CA ALA A 21 14.79 4.86 10.00
C ALA A 21 14.87 5.43 8.59
N VAL A 22 15.50 6.60 8.44
CA VAL A 22 15.66 7.27 7.14
C VAL A 22 17.08 7.14 6.63
N SER A 23 17.26 6.45 5.51
CA SER A 23 18.52 6.36 4.79
C SER A 23 18.73 7.59 3.91
N ALA A 24 19.41 8.58 4.47
CA ALA A 24 19.64 9.88 3.84
C ALA A 24 20.93 9.87 3.00
N GLY A 25 20.83 10.24 1.73
CA GLY A 25 21.97 10.47 0.84
C GLY A 25 22.56 11.88 0.89
N SER A 26 21.90 12.81 1.58
CA SER A 26 22.32 14.21 1.69
C SER A 26 21.90 14.85 3.01
N GLY A 27 22.53 15.98 3.35
CA GLY A 27 22.19 16.76 4.55
C GLY A 27 20.79 17.36 4.49
N GLN A 28 20.29 17.69 3.28
CA GLN A 28 18.92 18.17 3.08
C GLN A 28 17.90 17.11 3.48
N ILE A 29 18.08 15.86 3.03
CA ILE A 29 17.18 14.75 3.38
C ILE A 29 17.23 14.46 4.87
N ALA A 30 18.44 14.46 5.46
CA ALA A 30 18.61 14.30 6.90
C ALA A 30 17.84 15.38 7.67
N GLN A 31 18.00 16.65 7.29
CA GLN A 31 17.30 17.77 7.92
C GLN A 31 15.78 17.64 7.80
N TYR A 32 15.25 17.37 6.60
CA TYR A 32 13.80 17.24 6.40
C TYR A 32 13.20 16.04 7.13
N ALA A 33 13.97 14.95 7.29
CA ALA A 33 13.56 13.79 8.06
C ALA A 33 13.49 14.10 9.56
N VAL A 34 14.51 14.80 10.09
CA VAL A 34 14.56 15.27 11.48
C VAL A 34 13.37 16.20 11.77
N GLU A 35 13.16 17.22 10.94
CA GLU A 35 12.06 18.18 11.09
C GLU A 35 10.67 17.53 10.99
N ALA A 36 10.57 16.39 10.30
CA ALA A 36 9.33 15.64 10.13
C ALA A 36 9.07 14.58 11.22
N GLY A 37 10.04 14.34 12.12
CA GLY A 37 9.91 13.41 13.23
C GLY A 37 10.37 11.97 12.92
N ALA A 38 11.42 11.80 12.13
CA ALA A 38 12.12 10.52 12.02
C ALA A 38 12.77 10.13 13.36
N ASP A 39 12.97 8.82 13.59
CA ASP A 39 13.50 8.32 14.86
C ASP A 39 15.00 8.01 14.79
N VAL A 40 15.51 7.64 13.60
CA VAL A 40 16.93 7.33 13.38
C VAL A 40 17.36 7.64 11.95
N LEU A 41 18.61 8.03 11.76
CA LEU A 41 19.21 8.24 10.44
C LEU A 41 20.16 7.08 10.08
N LEU A 42 20.06 6.60 8.85
CA LEU A 42 21.01 5.64 8.27
C LEU A 42 21.90 6.34 7.25
N ALA A 43 23.21 6.31 7.46
CA ALA A 43 24.19 6.81 6.49
C ALA A 43 24.77 5.63 5.70
N LEU A 44 24.25 5.41 4.50
CA LEU A 44 24.68 4.32 3.62
C LEU A 44 25.25 4.93 2.33
N ASN A 45 26.34 4.40 1.79
CA ASN A 45 26.84 4.83 0.47
C ASN A 45 25.77 4.71 -0.64
N ALA A 46 24.81 3.80 -0.52
CA ALA A 46 23.66 3.72 -1.42
C ALA A 46 22.81 5.01 -1.46
N GLY A 47 22.75 5.77 -0.36
CA GLY A 47 22.11 7.09 -0.33
C GLY A 47 22.75 8.06 -1.33
N LEU A 48 24.10 8.12 -1.37
CA LEU A 48 24.84 8.96 -2.30
C LEU A 48 24.46 8.67 -3.75
N TYR A 49 24.45 7.39 -4.13
CA TYR A 49 24.07 6.98 -5.50
C TYR A 49 22.62 7.34 -5.83
N ARG A 50 21.69 7.20 -4.87
CA ARG A 50 20.30 7.59 -5.09
C ARG A 50 20.13 9.10 -5.25
N SER A 51 20.86 9.92 -4.48
CA SER A 51 20.88 11.37 -4.68
C SER A 51 21.42 11.79 -6.06
N LEU A 52 22.24 10.94 -6.68
CA LEU A 52 22.76 11.12 -8.04
C LEU A 52 21.84 10.52 -9.13
N GLY A 53 20.68 9.97 -8.75
CA GLY A 53 19.72 9.38 -9.69
C GLY A 53 19.97 7.91 -10.05
N HIS A 54 20.85 7.21 -9.32
CA HIS A 54 21.13 5.79 -9.53
C HIS A 54 20.44 4.91 -8.49
N GLY A 55 20.13 3.66 -8.85
CA GLY A 55 19.56 2.69 -7.91
C GLY A 55 20.56 2.27 -6.82
N SER A 56 20.06 1.80 -5.68
CA SER A 56 20.89 1.39 -4.53
C SER A 56 21.96 0.34 -4.87
N LEU A 57 21.75 -0.50 -5.88
CA LEU A 57 22.74 -1.50 -6.32
C LEU A 57 24.03 -0.89 -6.86
N ALA A 58 24.02 0.38 -7.30
CA ALA A 58 25.23 1.08 -7.72
C ALA A 58 26.25 1.22 -6.58
N SER A 59 25.81 1.10 -5.31
CA SER A 59 26.70 1.06 -4.15
C SER A 59 27.66 -0.11 -4.12
N LEU A 60 27.41 -1.17 -4.90
CA LEU A 60 28.29 -2.34 -5.03
C LEU A 60 29.45 -2.11 -6.02
N LEU A 61 29.37 -1.07 -6.88
CA LEU A 61 30.46 -0.75 -7.84
C LEU A 61 31.71 -0.22 -7.13
N ALA A 62 31.54 0.36 -5.96
CA ALA A 62 32.56 0.98 -5.13
C ALA A 62 33.14 0.03 -4.08
N TYR A 63 33.28 -1.26 -4.40
CA TYR A 63 33.68 -2.30 -3.44
C TYR A 63 34.94 -1.93 -2.62
N GLY A 64 35.91 -1.26 -3.24
CA GLY A 64 37.16 -0.85 -2.58
C GLY A 64 37.16 0.53 -1.90
N ASN A 65 36.08 1.32 -1.99
CA ASN A 65 36.00 2.62 -1.31
C ASN A 65 34.61 2.94 -0.71
N ALA A 66 33.73 1.96 -0.58
CA ALA A 66 32.39 2.13 0.00
C ALA A 66 32.43 2.68 1.44
N ASN A 67 33.42 2.23 2.23
CA ASN A 67 33.63 2.70 3.60
C ASN A 67 34.09 4.17 3.63
N GLU A 68 35.00 4.56 2.73
CA GLU A 68 35.43 5.96 2.57
C GLU A 68 34.25 6.86 2.20
N GLN A 69 33.46 6.46 1.20
CA GLN A 69 32.25 7.17 0.77
C GLN A 69 31.26 7.37 1.93
N THR A 70 31.04 6.32 2.74
CA THR A 70 30.15 6.42 3.91
C THR A 70 30.73 7.36 4.96
N GLY A 71 32.05 7.35 5.17
CA GLY A 71 32.73 8.28 6.08
C GLY A 71 32.59 9.75 5.64
N GLU A 72 32.73 10.00 4.35
CA GLU A 72 32.57 11.35 3.79
C GLU A 72 31.12 11.83 3.85
N LEU A 73 30.17 10.96 3.51
CA LEU A 73 28.74 11.23 3.66
C LEU A 73 28.37 11.60 5.11
N LEU A 74 28.86 10.81 6.08
CA LEU A 74 28.66 11.08 7.51
C LEU A 74 29.19 12.46 7.90
N ARG A 75 30.46 12.73 7.58
CA ARG A 75 31.19 13.92 8.02
C ARG A 75 30.64 15.20 7.42
N ARG A 76 30.36 15.22 6.11
CA ARG A 76 29.94 16.44 5.40
C ARG A 76 28.43 16.69 5.44
N HIS A 77 27.62 15.64 5.53
CA HIS A 77 26.20 15.76 5.29
C HIS A 77 25.33 15.29 6.45
N ILE A 78 25.55 14.08 6.97
CA ILE A 78 24.56 13.48 7.89
C ILE A 78 24.75 13.97 9.33
N LEU A 79 25.96 13.91 9.88
CA LEU A 79 26.21 14.32 11.26
C LEU A 79 25.89 15.81 11.51
N PRO A 80 26.25 16.76 10.62
CA PRO A 80 25.88 18.16 10.79
C PRO A 80 24.36 18.42 10.77
N SER A 81 23.59 17.54 10.13
CA SER A 81 22.14 17.69 9.94
C SER A 81 21.31 16.73 10.80
N ALA A 82 21.94 15.95 11.68
CA ALA A 82 21.26 14.90 12.44
C ALA A 82 20.33 15.44 13.54
N GLY A 83 20.51 16.69 13.99
CA GLY A 83 19.63 17.34 14.96
C GLY A 83 19.46 16.57 16.29
N GLY A 84 20.46 15.77 16.67
CA GLY A 84 20.43 14.93 17.87
C GLY A 84 19.81 13.53 17.68
N LEU A 85 19.30 13.20 16.49
CA LEU A 85 18.87 11.83 16.21
C LEU A 85 20.07 10.86 16.20
N PRO A 86 19.89 9.61 16.66
CA PRO A 86 20.93 8.60 16.51
C PRO A 86 21.25 8.35 15.04
N VAL A 87 22.53 8.14 14.74
CA VAL A 87 23.03 7.88 13.38
C VAL A 87 23.67 6.49 13.33
N ILE A 88 23.20 5.66 12.39
CA ILE A 88 23.73 4.32 12.12
C ILE A 88 24.50 4.35 10.80
N ALA A 89 25.76 3.91 10.81
CA ALA A 89 26.62 3.92 9.63
C ALA A 89 26.62 2.57 8.92
N GLY A 90 26.57 2.59 7.59
CA GLY A 90 26.92 1.42 6.77
C GLY A 90 28.42 1.13 6.86
N VAL A 91 28.76 -0.14 7.11
CA VAL A 91 30.12 -0.65 7.05
C VAL A 91 30.14 -1.85 6.12
N MET A 92 30.99 -1.76 5.10
CA MET A 92 31.27 -2.87 4.21
C MET A 92 32.27 -3.79 4.89
N ALA A 93 31.76 -4.85 5.53
CA ALA A 93 32.57 -5.76 6.34
C ALA A 93 33.54 -6.61 5.50
N THR A 94 33.29 -6.71 4.20
CA THR A 94 34.03 -7.55 3.26
C THR A 94 35.08 -6.76 2.45
N ASP A 95 35.32 -5.50 2.82
CA ASP A 95 36.38 -4.67 2.23
C ASP A 95 37.74 -5.11 2.80
N PRO A 96 38.63 -5.73 1.99
CA PRO A 96 39.89 -6.26 2.46
C PRO A 96 40.94 -5.18 2.74
N THR A 97 40.66 -3.92 2.40
CA THR A 97 41.61 -2.82 2.52
C THR A 97 41.54 -2.11 3.86
N ILE A 98 40.57 -2.46 4.70
CA ILE A 98 40.33 -1.80 5.98
C ILE A 98 40.46 -2.76 7.16
N ASP A 99 40.93 -2.21 8.29
CA ASP A 99 40.84 -2.86 9.58
C ASP A 99 39.49 -2.48 10.22
N LEU A 100 38.64 -3.48 10.49
CA LEU A 100 37.28 -3.26 10.99
C LEU A 100 37.27 -2.62 12.39
N ASP A 101 38.20 -3.00 13.26
CA ASP A 101 38.27 -2.45 14.63
C ASP A 101 38.66 -0.97 14.60
N ALA A 102 39.68 -0.62 13.82
CA ALA A 102 40.10 0.77 13.60
C ALA A 102 38.97 1.58 12.97
N ARG A 103 38.21 0.99 12.04
CA ARG A 103 37.08 1.64 11.41
C ARG A 103 35.95 1.91 12.40
N LEU A 104 35.62 0.94 13.27
CA LEU A 104 34.60 1.12 14.29
C LEU A 104 34.98 2.20 15.31
N LEU A 105 36.25 2.23 15.73
CA LEU A 105 36.78 3.29 16.60
C LEU A 105 36.67 4.67 15.95
N GLN A 106 37.01 4.78 14.66
CA GLN A 106 36.86 6.03 13.91
C GLN A 106 35.39 6.49 13.88
N LEU A 107 34.45 5.59 13.58
CA LEU A 107 33.02 5.91 13.55
C LEU A 107 32.51 6.35 14.93
N GLN A 108 32.92 5.67 15.99
CA GLN A 108 32.60 6.04 17.37
C GLN A 108 33.11 7.45 17.71
N GLN A 109 34.35 7.78 17.33
CA GLN A 109 34.94 9.10 17.54
C GLN A 109 34.22 10.20 16.75
N MET A 110 33.62 9.87 15.60
CA MET A 110 32.78 10.79 14.82
C MET A 110 31.40 11.05 15.47
N GLY A 111 31.03 10.30 16.52
CA GLY A 111 29.71 10.40 17.15
C GLY A 111 28.64 9.51 16.50
N VAL A 112 29.04 8.50 15.72
CA VAL A 112 28.13 7.50 15.18
C VAL A 112 27.66 6.57 16.30
N HIS A 113 26.35 6.31 16.35
CA HIS A 113 25.71 5.59 17.45
C HIS A 113 25.63 4.08 17.22
N GLY A 114 25.70 3.63 15.97
CA GLY A 114 25.59 2.23 15.59
C GLY A 114 26.11 1.94 14.18
N VAL A 115 26.15 0.66 13.82
CA VAL A 115 26.60 0.20 12.51
C VAL A 115 25.66 -0.83 11.90
N THR A 116 25.70 -0.94 10.57
CA THR A 116 25.03 -1.98 9.80
C THR A 116 25.94 -2.54 8.70
N ASN A 117 25.81 -3.82 8.37
CA ASN A 117 26.56 -4.54 7.32
C ASN A 117 26.12 -4.10 5.91
N TRP A 118 26.50 -2.89 5.51
CA TRP A 118 26.16 -2.34 4.19
C TRP A 118 27.37 -1.72 3.48
N PRO A 119 27.58 -1.99 2.18
CA PRO A 119 26.82 -2.92 1.35
C PRO A 119 27.01 -4.37 1.79
N THR A 120 25.95 -5.17 1.65
CA THR A 120 26.02 -6.61 1.96
C THR A 120 26.36 -7.42 0.70
N VAL A 121 27.24 -8.40 0.88
CA VAL A 121 27.58 -9.42 -0.11
C VAL A 121 26.36 -10.28 -0.48
N GLY A 122 25.31 -10.24 0.34
CA GLY A 122 23.96 -10.77 0.10
C GLY A 122 23.41 -10.52 -1.30
N PHE A 123 23.68 -9.35 -1.89
CA PHE A 123 23.19 -8.98 -3.22
C PHE A 123 23.98 -9.59 -4.38
N ILE A 124 25.17 -10.12 -4.11
CA ILE A 124 26.00 -10.83 -5.09
C ILE A 124 25.57 -12.30 -5.09
N GLY A 125 25.36 -12.87 -6.28
CA GLY A 125 24.92 -14.26 -6.46
C GLY A 125 25.83 -15.06 -7.39
N GLY A 126 25.56 -16.37 -7.48
CA GLY A 126 26.28 -17.29 -8.35
C GLY A 126 27.76 -17.47 -7.97
N ARG A 127 28.60 -17.83 -8.94
CA ARG A 127 30.03 -18.15 -8.73
C ARG A 127 30.84 -17.03 -8.08
N ILE A 128 30.44 -15.77 -8.27
CA ILE A 128 31.14 -14.64 -7.64
C ILE A 128 30.90 -14.66 -6.13
N ARG A 129 29.67 -14.96 -5.70
CA ARG A 129 29.35 -15.09 -4.28
C ARG A 129 30.11 -16.26 -3.65
N GLU A 130 30.13 -17.40 -4.33
CA GLU A 130 30.87 -18.59 -3.88
C GLU A 130 32.35 -18.26 -3.66
N ALA A 131 33.00 -17.61 -4.64
CA ALA A 131 34.39 -17.20 -4.51
C ALA A 131 34.63 -16.25 -3.31
N PHE A 132 33.71 -15.30 -3.06
CA PHE A 132 33.85 -14.39 -1.92
C PHE A 132 33.67 -15.12 -0.59
N GLU A 133 32.76 -16.09 -0.50
CA GLU A 133 32.63 -16.93 0.70
C GLU A 133 33.87 -17.79 0.93
N ASP A 134 34.42 -18.40 -0.13
CA ASP A 134 35.62 -19.24 -0.07
C ASP A 134 36.86 -18.45 0.39
N ASP A 135 36.96 -17.18 -0.02
CA ASP A 135 38.04 -16.27 0.37
C ASP A 135 37.82 -15.61 1.75
N GLY A 136 36.74 -15.95 2.46
CA GLY A 136 36.41 -15.33 3.75
C GLY A 136 36.06 -13.85 3.62
N LEU A 137 35.44 -13.45 2.51
CA LEU A 137 34.84 -12.14 2.23
C LEU A 137 33.32 -12.25 2.11
N GLY A 138 32.75 -13.21 2.85
CA GLY A 138 31.35 -13.59 2.81
C GLY A 138 30.55 -13.11 4.02
N LEU A 139 29.45 -13.82 4.28
CA LEU A 139 28.56 -13.52 5.41
C LEU A 139 29.26 -13.61 6.78
N VAL A 140 30.31 -14.42 6.91
CA VAL A 140 31.10 -14.54 8.15
C VAL A 140 31.63 -13.18 8.60
N ASN A 141 32.20 -12.37 7.69
CA ASN A 141 32.74 -11.06 8.05
C ASN A 141 31.65 -10.07 8.45
N GLU A 142 30.48 -10.17 7.81
CA GLU A 142 29.33 -9.34 8.18
C GLU A 142 28.83 -9.67 9.60
N VAL A 143 28.90 -10.94 10.01
CA VAL A 143 28.62 -11.38 11.39
C VAL A 143 29.74 -10.92 12.33
N ASP A 144 31.00 -11.04 11.93
CA ASP A 144 32.18 -10.71 12.76
C ASP A 144 32.31 -9.21 13.04
N LEU A 145 31.76 -8.34 12.19
CA LEU A 145 31.65 -6.88 12.43
C LEU A 145 30.98 -6.55 13.78
N LEU A 146 30.07 -7.41 14.24
CA LEU A 146 29.12 -7.06 15.29
C LEU A 146 29.69 -7.22 16.70
N ALA A 147 30.53 -8.22 16.94
CA ALA A 147 31.10 -8.45 18.26
C ALA A 147 32.00 -7.28 18.72
N PRO A 148 32.90 -6.73 17.87
CA PRO A 148 33.66 -5.54 18.22
C PRO A 148 32.78 -4.28 18.34
N ALA A 149 31.81 -4.09 17.43
CA ALA A 149 30.89 -2.95 17.51
C ALA A 149 30.13 -2.92 18.84
N ARG A 150 29.65 -4.08 19.29
CA ARG A 150 28.96 -4.21 20.59
C ARG A 150 29.88 -3.95 21.78
N LYS A 151 31.15 -4.38 21.72
CA LYS A 151 32.16 -4.09 22.76
C LYS A 151 32.43 -2.59 22.89
N LEU A 152 32.37 -1.86 21.78
CA LEU A 152 32.45 -0.39 21.75
C LEU A 152 31.14 0.30 22.16
N GLY A 153 30.12 -0.48 22.49
CA GLY A 153 28.80 0.00 22.89
C GLY A 153 28.01 0.69 21.79
N MET A 154 28.32 0.35 20.53
CA MET A 154 27.57 0.76 19.36
C MET A 154 26.34 -0.13 19.18
N ALA A 155 25.25 0.45 18.69
CA ALA A 155 24.06 -0.31 18.30
C ALA A 155 24.33 -1.16 17.06
N THR A 156 23.84 -2.40 17.04
CA THR A 156 24.07 -3.36 15.94
C THR A 156 22.81 -3.58 15.10
N PHE A 157 22.89 -3.26 13.80
CA PHE A 157 21.81 -3.44 12.84
C PHE A 157 22.22 -4.45 11.75
N ALA A 158 21.55 -5.59 11.67
CA ALA A 158 21.81 -6.58 10.63
C ALA A 158 20.87 -6.41 9.45
N PHE A 159 21.39 -5.99 8.30
CA PHE A 159 20.71 -6.05 7.02
C PHE A 159 20.69 -7.50 6.52
N VAL A 160 19.50 -8.04 6.28
CA VAL A 160 19.30 -9.47 5.99
C VAL A 160 18.40 -9.66 4.77
N LEU A 161 18.75 -10.63 3.92
CA LEU A 161 18.02 -10.93 2.68
C LEU A 161 17.22 -12.24 2.75
N ASN A 162 17.59 -13.13 3.65
CA ASN A 162 16.96 -14.44 3.76
C ASN A 162 16.98 -14.95 5.22
N VAL A 163 16.25 -16.05 5.45
CA VAL A 163 16.07 -16.64 6.77
C VAL A 163 17.39 -17.19 7.35
N ASP A 164 18.28 -17.69 6.49
CA ASP A 164 19.54 -18.30 6.95
C ASP A 164 20.53 -17.22 7.40
N ASP A 165 20.65 -16.10 6.68
CA ASP A 165 21.38 -14.92 7.14
C ASP A 165 20.87 -14.48 8.52
N MET A 166 19.55 -14.38 8.65
CA MET A 166 18.90 -13.92 9.87
C MET A 166 19.21 -14.82 11.08
N ARG A 167 19.22 -16.14 10.89
CA ARG A 167 19.60 -17.12 11.92
C ARG A 167 21.07 -16.99 12.32
N ARG A 168 21.98 -16.84 11.35
CA ARG A 168 23.42 -16.64 11.67
C ARG A 168 23.65 -15.37 12.48
N PHE A 169 22.96 -14.29 12.14
CA PHE A 169 22.99 -13.08 12.96
C PHE A 169 22.36 -13.26 14.34
N ALA A 170 21.33 -14.10 14.47
CA ALA A 170 20.68 -14.35 15.76
C ALA A 170 21.63 -15.02 16.77
N GLU A 171 22.55 -15.87 16.30
CA GLU A 171 23.55 -16.56 17.13
C GLU A 171 24.50 -15.59 17.86
N VAL A 172 24.74 -14.40 17.28
CA VAL A 172 25.63 -13.38 17.86
C VAL A 172 24.89 -12.24 18.59
N GLY A 173 23.56 -12.29 18.63
CA GLY A 173 22.70 -11.42 19.44
C GLY A 173 22.63 -9.98 18.97
N ILE A 174 22.07 -9.73 17.79
CA ILE A 174 21.92 -8.37 17.23
C ILE A 174 20.80 -7.56 17.91
N ASP A 175 20.93 -6.23 17.89
CA ASP A 175 19.94 -5.33 18.50
C ASP A 175 18.73 -5.08 17.57
N ALA A 176 18.98 -4.86 16.28
CA ALA A 176 17.94 -4.66 15.26
C ALA A 176 18.22 -5.38 13.93
N TYR A 177 17.17 -5.81 13.25
CA TYR A 177 17.19 -6.33 11.88
C TYR A 177 16.63 -5.31 10.89
N ILE A 178 17.30 -5.15 9.75
CA ILE A 178 16.80 -4.46 8.57
C ILE A 178 16.46 -5.54 7.53
N ILE A 179 15.18 -5.88 7.42
CA ILE A 179 14.68 -6.98 6.61
C ILE A 179 14.44 -6.49 5.19
N ASN A 180 15.16 -7.05 4.22
CA ASN A 180 14.94 -6.75 2.82
C ASN A 180 13.61 -7.34 2.33
N ALA A 181 12.63 -6.48 2.05
CA ALA A 181 11.35 -6.86 1.48
C ALA A 181 11.37 -7.00 -0.05
N GLY A 182 12.54 -6.84 -0.68
CA GLY A 182 12.73 -6.97 -2.13
C GLY A 182 13.00 -5.63 -2.83
N LEU A 183 13.03 -5.65 -4.16
CA LEU A 183 13.29 -4.44 -4.95
C LEU A 183 12.02 -3.57 -5.05
N THR A 184 12.17 -2.28 -4.79
CA THR A 184 11.11 -1.29 -4.99
C THR A 184 10.90 -1.05 -6.49
N PRO A 185 9.74 -1.41 -7.06
CA PRO A 185 9.50 -1.25 -8.49
C PRO A 185 9.34 0.23 -8.86
N LEU A 186 9.86 0.62 -10.02
CA LEU A 186 9.65 1.96 -10.60
C LEU A 186 8.23 2.11 -11.15
N HIS A 187 7.66 1.01 -11.67
CA HIS A 187 6.29 0.92 -12.17
C HIS A 187 5.68 -0.43 -11.78
N PHE A 188 4.41 -0.43 -11.40
CA PHE A 188 3.64 -1.66 -11.26
C PHE A 188 2.93 -1.97 -12.58
N GLU A 189 3.10 -3.17 -13.09
CA GLU A 189 2.25 -3.70 -14.15
C GLU A 189 0.80 -3.82 -13.63
N ILE A 190 -0.17 -3.54 -14.50
CA ILE A 190 -1.61 -3.63 -14.18
C ILE A 190 -1.91 -5.05 -13.68
N GLY A 191 -2.45 -5.16 -12.46
CA GLY A 191 -2.81 -6.44 -11.81
C GLY A 191 -1.73 -7.08 -10.93
N ASN A 192 -0.46 -6.67 -11.00
CA ASN A 192 0.66 -7.35 -10.31
C ASN A 192 1.01 -6.75 -8.93
N ARG A 193 0.40 -5.62 -8.55
CA ARG A 193 0.76 -4.89 -7.33
C ARG A 193 0.39 -5.64 -6.04
N GLN A 194 -0.85 -6.14 -5.96
CA GLN A 194 -1.31 -6.89 -4.79
C GLN A 194 -0.52 -8.19 -4.59
N ASP A 195 -0.17 -8.88 -5.67
CA ASP A 195 0.61 -10.13 -5.60
C ASP A 195 2.00 -9.88 -5.03
N LYS A 196 2.72 -8.88 -5.55
CA LYS A 196 4.03 -8.51 -5.03
C LYS A 196 3.97 -8.11 -3.55
N LEU A 197 2.95 -7.34 -3.15
CA LEU A 197 2.73 -6.98 -1.74
C LEU A 197 2.58 -8.23 -0.88
N GLN A 198 1.73 -9.17 -1.28
CA GLN A 198 1.50 -10.41 -0.53
C GLN A 198 2.75 -11.32 -0.48
N GLU A 199 3.49 -11.46 -1.58
CA GLU A 199 4.76 -12.20 -1.62
C GLU A 199 5.79 -11.61 -0.64
N SER A 200 5.89 -10.27 -0.62
CA SER A 200 6.82 -9.56 0.25
C SER A 200 6.43 -9.70 1.73
N LEU A 201 5.13 -9.64 2.04
CA LEU A 201 4.62 -9.89 3.40
C LEU A 201 4.89 -11.31 3.88
N ALA A 202 4.64 -12.31 3.03
CA ALA A 202 4.95 -13.70 3.35
C ALA A 202 6.46 -13.93 3.55
N HIS A 203 7.31 -13.21 2.81
CA HIS A 203 8.76 -13.25 3.01
C HIS A 203 9.18 -12.63 4.36
N ILE A 204 8.70 -11.41 4.66
CA ILE A 204 8.97 -10.74 5.96
C ILE A 204 8.54 -11.63 7.12
N ASN A 205 7.33 -12.20 7.07
CA ASN A 205 6.81 -13.05 8.15
C ASN A 205 7.65 -14.30 8.39
N ARG A 206 8.15 -14.94 7.32
CA ARG A 206 9.07 -16.09 7.45
C ARG A 206 10.38 -15.71 8.14
N MET A 207 10.90 -14.53 7.82
CA MET A 207 12.13 -14.01 8.44
C MET A 207 11.90 -13.70 9.92
N VAL A 208 10.89 -12.88 10.26
CA VAL A 208 10.60 -12.53 11.65
C VAL A 208 10.33 -13.77 12.51
N ALA A 209 9.62 -14.77 11.98
CA ALA A 209 9.34 -16.02 12.69
C ALA A 209 10.62 -16.81 13.08
N ALA A 210 11.73 -16.61 12.37
CA ALA A 210 12.99 -17.30 12.66
C ALA A 210 13.70 -16.77 13.92
N VAL A 211 13.31 -15.59 14.41
CA VAL A 211 13.90 -14.91 15.57
C VAL A 211 12.85 -14.48 16.60
N ASP A 212 11.63 -15.00 16.48
CA ASP A 212 10.52 -14.65 17.38
C ASP A 212 10.75 -15.31 18.75
N GLY A 213 10.65 -14.54 19.82
CA GLY A 213 10.97 -14.98 21.18
C GLY A 213 10.84 -13.89 22.24
N PRO A 214 11.06 -14.20 23.53
CA PRO A 214 10.87 -13.26 24.64
C PRO A 214 11.73 -12.00 24.56
N SER A 215 12.92 -12.13 23.97
CA SER A 215 13.89 -11.06 23.75
C SER A 215 14.04 -10.73 22.26
N ARG A 216 12.91 -10.66 21.54
CA ARG A 216 12.88 -10.38 20.10
C ARG A 216 13.59 -9.05 19.78
N PRO A 217 14.59 -9.04 18.87
CA PRO A 217 15.23 -7.81 18.39
C PRO A 217 14.25 -6.92 17.61
N LEU A 218 14.59 -5.64 17.46
CA LEU A 218 13.78 -4.69 16.68
C LEU A 218 13.79 -5.09 15.20
N CYS A 219 12.62 -5.26 14.56
CA CYS A 219 12.54 -5.62 13.14
C CYS A 219 12.02 -4.45 12.29
N LEU A 220 12.88 -3.92 11.41
CA LEU A 220 12.54 -2.87 10.45
C LEU A 220 12.43 -3.45 9.04
N SER A 221 11.36 -3.12 8.33
CA SER A 221 11.20 -3.48 6.91
C SER A 221 11.92 -2.49 6.00
N TYR A 222 12.68 -2.97 5.01
CA TYR A 222 13.37 -2.16 4.01
C TYR A 222 13.00 -2.57 2.59
N GLY A 223 12.66 -1.59 1.76
CA GLY A 223 12.39 -1.81 0.33
C GLY A 223 11.05 -2.51 0.05
N GLY A 224 11.03 -3.31 -1.01
CA GLY A 224 9.85 -4.03 -1.47
C GLY A 224 8.82 -3.14 -2.20
N PRO A 225 7.64 -3.70 -2.51
CA PRO A 225 6.56 -3.04 -3.23
C PRO A 225 5.74 -2.07 -2.36
N PHE A 226 6.14 -1.80 -1.12
CA PHE A 226 5.49 -0.85 -0.24
C PHE A 226 5.88 0.57 -0.64
N THR A 227 4.97 1.29 -1.31
CA THR A 227 5.27 2.60 -1.91
C THR A 227 4.37 3.71 -1.40
N ASP A 228 3.24 3.38 -0.78
CA ASP A 228 2.37 4.33 -0.11
C ASP A 228 1.96 3.87 1.29
N VAL A 229 1.28 4.77 2.00
CA VAL A 229 0.93 4.61 3.41
C VAL A 229 -0.10 3.49 3.65
N GLU A 230 -0.93 3.16 2.66
CA GLU A 230 -1.86 2.02 2.77
C GLU A 230 -1.12 0.69 2.65
N ASP A 231 -0.10 0.64 1.79
CA ASP A 231 0.79 -0.53 1.70
C ASP A 231 1.48 -0.77 3.06
N PHE A 232 2.04 0.28 3.67
CA PHE A 232 2.69 0.19 4.98
C PHE A 232 1.69 -0.12 6.10
N ARG A 233 0.47 0.43 6.06
CA ARG A 233 -0.58 0.08 7.01
C ARG A 233 -0.95 -1.40 6.91
N THR A 234 -1.04 -1.93 5.69
CA THR A 234 -1.28 -3.37 5.46
C THR A 234 -0.11 -4.19 6.02
N MET A 235 1.12 -3.75 5.81
CA MET A 235 2.31 -4.40 6.37
C MET A 235 2.28 -4.46 7.90
N PHE A 236 2.03 -3.35 8.59
CA PHE A 236 1.96 -3.34 10.05
C PHE A 236 0.80 -4.16 10.63
N ARG A 237 -0.25 -4.43 9.83
CA ARG A 237 -1.34 -5.34 10.24
C ARG A 237 -1.01 -6.81 10.02
N GLN A 238 -0.27 -7.13 8.97
CA GLN A 238 -0.07 -8.51 8.52
C GLN A 238 1.31 -9.06 8.87
N ALA A 239 2.25 -8.20 9.26
CA ALA A 239 3.60 -8.58 9.64
C ALA A 239 4.03 -8.00 10.98
N LYS A 240 4.75 -8.81 11.76
CA LYS A 240 5.32 -8.43 13.06
C LYS A 240 6.58 -7.56 12.90
N VAL A 241 6.46 -6.42 12.26
CA VAL A 241 7.55 -5.44 12.10
C VAL A 241 7.29 -4.21 12.94
N ASP A 242 8.35 -3.70 13.56
CA ASP A 242 8.31 -2.57 14.49
C ASP A 242 8.45 -1.22 13.77
N GLY A 243 8.83 -1.24 12.49
CA GLY A 243 9.12 -0.01 11.77
C GLY A 243 9.58 -0.20 10.33
N ILE A 244 10.02 0.92 9.75
CA ILE A 244 10.48 1.02 8.37
C ILE A 244 11.89 1.59 8.36
N ALA A 245 12.76 0.98 7.56
CA ALA A 245 14.00 1.58 7.09
C ALA A 245 13.82 2.00 5.63
N GLY A 246 13.60 3.30 5.38
CA GLY A 246 13.31 3.82 4.05
C GLY A 246 14.53 4.48 3.40
N GLY A 247 14.70 4.33 2.09
CA GLY A 247 15.75 5.03 1.33
C GLY A 247 15.26 5.51 -0.03
N SER A 248 14.80 4.59 -0.86
CA SER A 248 14.42 4.84 -2.27
C SER A 248 13.26 5.82 -2.48
N ILE A 249 12.46 6.10 -1.45
CA ILE A 249 11.32 7.02 -1.53
C ILE A 249 11.78 8.48 -1.38
N PHE A 250 12.84 8.74 -0.63
CA PHE A 250 13.24 10.09 -0.19
C PHE A 250 14.03 10.89 -1.24
N GLU A 251 14.60 10.21 -2.22
CA GLU A 251 15.51 10.78 -3.22
C GLU A 251 14.76 11.22 -4.49
N ARG A 252 13.43 11.36 -4.40
CA ARG A 252 12.55 11.81 -5.48
C ARG A 252 12.29 13.31 -5.34
N LEU A 253 12.19 14.00 -6.48
CA LEU A 253 11.81 15.41 -6.49
C LEU A 253 10.28 15.57 -6.42
N PRO A 254 9.75 16.52 -5.63
CA PRO A 254 10.47 17.45 -4.74
C PRO A 254 10.89 16.81 -3.40
N VAL A 255 12.19 16.81 -3.08
CA VAL A 255 12.79 16.09 -1.93
C VAL A 255 12.15 16.45 -0.59
N GLN A 256 11.99 17.76 -0.31
CA GLN A 256 11.44 18.23 0.96
C GLN A 256 10.02 17.71 1.19
N ALA A 257 9.12 17.96 0.24
CA ALA A 257 7.72 17.58 0.40
C ALA A 257 7.56 16.05 0.46
N ILE A 258 8.30 15.29 -0.35
CA ILE A 258 8.22 13.83 -0.34
C ILE A 258 8.73 13.27 0.98
N THR A 259 9.88 13.75 1.47
CA THR A 259 10.47 13.30 2.73
C THR A 259 9.58 13.64 3.91
N SER A 260 9.20 14.92 4.07
CA SER A 260 8.42 15.33 5.23
C SER A 260 7.02 14.74 5.24
N ASN A 261 6.35 14.64 4.08
CA ASN A 261 5.01 14.03 4.02
C ASN A 261 5.06 12.54 4.31
N PHE A 262 6.04 11.82 3.77
CA PHE A 262 6.17 10.38 4.01
C PHE A 262 6.43 10.08 5.48
N VAL A 263 7.40 10.77 6.10
CA VAL A 263 7.74 10.59 7.51
C VAL A 263 6.53 10.91 8.38
N ARG A 264 5.90 12.08 8.22
CA ARG A 264 4.71 12.47 9.00
C ARG A 264 3.58 11.46 8.87
N ARG A 265 3.24 11.01 7.65
CA ARG A 265 2.16 10.04 7.44
C ARG A 265 2.48 8.66 8.01
N CYS A 266 3.74 8.23 7.99
CA CYS A 266 4.10 6.97 8.62
C CYS A 266 4.02 7.06 10.15
N LYS A 267 4.36 8.21 10.76
CA LYS A 267 4.20 8.42 12.21
C LYS A 267 2.74 8.44 12.68
N THR A 268 1.76 8.70 11.80
CA THR A 268 0.33 8.56 12.14
C THR A 268 -0.18 7.12 12.10
N LEU A 269 0.60 6.18 11.56
CA LEU A 269 0.25 4.76 11.61
C LEU A 269 0.37 4.23 13.04
N ARG A 270 -0.46 3.25 13.37
CA ARG A 270 -0.43 2.56 14.66
C ARG A 270 0.13 1.15 14.50
N LEU A 271 1.15 0.82 15.29
CA LEU A 271 1.62 -0.56 15.49
C LEU A 271 0.58 -1.31 16.33
N LEU A 272 0.13 -2.46 15.86
CA LEU A 272 -0.78 -3.34 16.59
C LEU A 272 0.06 -4.40 17.30
N ASP A 273 0.34 -4.23 18.59
CA ASP A 273 0.99 -5.28 19.40
C ASP A 273 0.15 -5.62 20.63
N THR A 274 -0.38 -6.86 20.63
CA THR A 274 -0.83 -7.70 21.77
C THR A 274 -1.80 -7.12 22.81
N GLU A 275 -2.95 -7.80 22.94
CA GLU A 275 -3.98 -7.67 24.01
C GLU A 275 -4.77 -6.35 24.05
N LEU A 276 -5.33 -5.95 22.91
CA LEU A 276 -6.57 -5.18 22.90
C LEU A 276 -7.77 -6.14 22.74
N PRO A 277 -8.90 -5.87 23.40
CA PRO A 277 -10.06 -6.76 23.42
C PRO A 277 -10.68 -6.83 22.03
N GLU A 278 -10.47 -7.96 21.35
CA GLU A 278 -10.86 -8.23 19.97
C GLU A 278 -10.27 -7.19 18.98
N PRO A 279 -9.93 -7.59 17.74
CA PRO A 279 -9.52 -6.62 16.73
C PRO A 279 -10.58 -5.51 16.66
N ALA A 280 -10.14 -4.26 16.44
CA ALA A 280 -11.03 -3.26 15.88
C ALA A 280 -11.61 -3.91 14.64
N ARG A 281 -12.86 -4.37 14.78
CA ARG A 281 -13.61 -5.08 13.75
C ARG A 281 -13.37 -4.31 12.46
N ARG A 282 -13.34 -4.97 11.30
CA ARG A 282 -13.80 -4.26 10.11
C ARG A 282 -15.26 -3.90 10.40
N GLU A 283 -15.47 -2.78 11.11
CA GLU A 283 -16.79 -2.34 11.48
C GLU A 283 -17.44 -1.96 10.17
N MET A 284 -18.21 -2.92 9.65
CA MET A 284 -19.48 -2.56 9.08
C MET A 284 -20.13 -1.62 10.10
N LEU A 285 -20.56 -0.44 9.64
CA LEU A 285 -21.14 0.59 10.48
C LEU A 285 -22.60 0.74 10.07
N GLY A 286 -23.49 0.71 11.05
CA GLY A 286 -24.91 0.89 10.83
C GLY A 286 -25.72 0.74 12.12
N ALA A 287 -26.84 1.43 12.16
CA ALA A 287 -27.81 1.40 13.24
C ALA A 287 -29.15 0.76 12.82
N SER A 288 -29.38 0.61 11.52
CA SER A 288 -30.63 0.13 10.90
C SER A 288 -30.91 -1.35 11.19
N ASN A 289 -32.19 -1.72 11.12
CA ASN A 289 -32.59 -3.12 11.28
C ASN A 289 -32.04 -4.01 10.16
N GLY A 290 -31.99 -3.51 8.92
CA GLY A 290 -31.39 -4.22 7.79
C GLY A 290 -29.92 -4.54 8.02
N TYR A 291 -29.18 -3.58 8.57
CA TYR A 291 -27.79 -3.77 8.99
C TYR A 291 -27.65 -4.83 10.10
N ARG A 292 -28.43 -4.74 11.18
CA ARG A 292 -28.37 -5.70 12.31
C ARG A 292 -28.69 -7.13 11.88
N ASN A 293 -29.68 -7.28 11.00
CA ASN A 293 -30.05 -8.59 10.46
C ASN A 293 -28.91 -9.20 9.62
N LEU A 294 -28.24 -8.38 8.80
CA LEU A 294 -27.07 -8.81 8.02
C LEU A 294 -25.95 -9.29 8.95
N VAL A 295 -25.57 -8.50 9.96
CA VAL A 295 -24.52 -8.87 10.91
C VAL A 295 -24.87 -10.15 11.67
N SER A 296 -26.11 -10.26 12.18
CA SER A 296 -26.56 -11.47 12.88
C SER A 296 -26.50 -12.71 11.98
N THR A 297 -26.82 -12.56 10.70
CA THR A 297 -26.71 -13.67 9.74
C THR A 297 -25.24 -14.02 9.47
N ILE A 298 -24.37 -13.02 9.34
CA ILE A 298 -22.92 -13.24 9.20
C ILE A 298 -22.36 -13.98 10.42
N GLU A 299 -22.69 -13.57 11.64
CA GLU A 299 -22.25 -14.21 12.88
C GLU A 299 -22.68 -15.68 12.96
N ARG A 300 -23.87 -16.01 12.43
CA ARG A 300 -24.36 -17.39 12.37
C ARG A 300 -23.66 -18.24 11.31
N VAL A 301 -23.24 -17.65 10.20
CA VAL A 301 -22.71 -18.37 9.02
C VAL A 301 -21.19 -18.48 9.06
N ALA A 302 -20.50 -17.49 9.64
CA ALA A 302 -19.05 -17.41 9.68
C ALA A 302 -18.36 -18.63 10.31
N PRO A 303 -18.88 -19.27 11.39
CA PRO A 303 -18.25 -20.45 11.98
C PRO A 303 -18.21 -21.69 11.09
N PHE A 304 -19.08 -21.78 10.08
CA PHE A 304 -19.22 -22.96 9.23
C PHE A 304 -18.34 -22.88 7.97
N ASP A 305 -17.72 -24.00 7.59
CA ASP A 305 -16.87 -24.10 6.40
C ASP A 305 -17.71 -24.31 5.12
N VAL A 306 -18.58 -23.36 4.83
CA VAL A 306 -19.50 -23.35 3.69
C VAL A 306 -19.25 -22.16 2.77
N SER A 307 -19.64 -22.33 1.50
CA SER A 307 -19.63 -21.26 0.51
C SER A 307 -20.72 -20.24 0.81
N VAL A 308 -20.42 -18.95 0.65
CA VAL A 308 -21.37 -17.86 0.88
C VAL A 308 -21.42 -16.98 -0.36
N VAL A 309 -22.62 -16.66 -0.82
CA VAL A 309 -22.86 -15.67 -1.90
C VAL A 309 -23.34 -14.38 -1.27
N ILE A 310 -22.71 -13.27 -1.61
CA ILE A 310 -23.07 -11.92 -1.16
C ILE A 310 -23.63 -11.14 -2.35
N GLU A 311 -24.91 -10.82 -2.31
CA GLU A 311 -25.59 -10.05 -3.34
C GLU A 311 -25.85 -8.63 -2.84
N GLY A 312 -25.70 -7.65 -3.73
CA GLY A 312 -26.05 -6.26 -3.43
C GLY A 312 -25.43 -5.30 -4.41
N GLU A 313 -26.03 -4.12 -4.55
CA GLU A 313 -25.61 -3.10 -5.51
C GLU A 313 -24.12 -2.71 -5.38
N THR A 314 -23.57 -2.09 -6.42
CA THR A 314 -22.21 -1.57 -6.37
C THR A 314 -22.08 -0.54 -5.23
N GLY A 315 -21.05 -0.69 -4.41
CA GLY A 315 -20.73 0.26 -3.33
C GLY A 315 -21.50 0.05 -2.02
N VAL A 316 -22.28 -1.04 -1.84
CA VAL A 316 -22.99 -1.31 -0.57
C VAL A 316 -22.12 -1.88 0.57
N GLY A 317 -20.89 -2.29 0.26
CA GLY A 317 -19.95 -2.87 1.24
C GLY A 317 -19.81 -4.40 1.21
N LYS A 318 -19.98 -5.05 0.04
CA LYS A 318 -19.83 -6.51 -0.12
C LYS A 318 -18.47 -7.05 0.37
N GLU A 319 -17.38 -6.34 0.06
CA GLU A 319 -16.03 -6.70 0.52
C GLU A 319 -15.88 -6.65 2.05
N LEU A 320 -16.56 -5.70 2.71
CA LEU A 320 -16.56 -5.60 4.17
C LEU A 320 -17.30 -6.78 4.80
N ALA A 321 -18.46 -7.15 4.25
CA ALA A 321 -19.20 -8.32 4.68
C ALA A 321 -18.39 -9.61 4.49
N ALA A 322 -17.73 -9.79 3.34
CA ALA A 322 -16.83 -10.92 3.11
C ALA A 322 -15.66 -10.95 4.10
N GLY A 323 -15.08 -9.79 4.39
CA GLY A 323 -14.05 -9.64 5.41
C GLY A 323 -14.52 -10.08 6.80
N LEU A 324 -15.71 -9.65 7.22
CA LEU A 324 -16.30 -9.99 8.51
C LEU A 324 -16.61 -11.50 8.61
N ILE A 325 -17.12 -12.12 7.54
CA ILE A 325 -17.33 -13.57 7.48
C ILE A 325 -16.02 -14.33 7.71
N HIS A 326 -14.93 -13.88 7.10
CA HIS A 326 -13.62 -14.50 7.27
C HIS A 326 -13.08 -14.29 8.70
N GLU A 327 -13.19 -13.06 9.21
CA GLU A 327 -12.74 -12.67 10.55
C GLU A 327 -13.43 -13.46 11.67
N LEU A 328 -14.73 -13.72 11.52
CA LEU A 328 -15.53 -14.49 12.49
C LEU A 328 -15.47 -16.01 12.26
N SER A 329 -14.62 -16.49 11.34
CA SER A 329 -14.50 -17.91 11.02
C SER A 329 -13.32 -18.59 11.71
N PRO A 330 -13.28 -19.94 11.75
CA PRO A 330 -12.09 -20.68 12.19
C PRO A 330 -10.83 -20.40 11.35
N ARG A 331 -11.00 -19.78 10.16
CA ARG A 331 -9.92 -19.42 9.24
C ARG A 331 -9.44 -17.97 9.42
N SER A 332 -9.84 -17.26 10.48
CA SER A 332 -9.51 -15.83 10.69
C SER A 332 -8.01 -15.51 10.77
N LYS A 333 -7.18 -16.50 11.14
CA LYS A 333 -5.70 -16.39 11.14
C LYS A 333 -5.04 -16.84 9.84
N GLN A 334 -5.82 -17.31 8.87
CA GLN A 334 -5.38 -17.80 7.57
C GLN A 334 -5.54 -16.70 6.52
N PRO A 335 -4.91 -16.79 5.33
CA PRO A 335 -5.03 -15.73 4.33
C PRO A 335 -6.46 -15.56 3.82
N LEU A 336 -6.88 -14.30 3.65
CA LEU A 336 -8.03 -13.91 2.83
C LEU A 336 -7.50 -13.39 1.49
N ILE A 337 -7.59 -14.23 0.46
CA ILE A 337 -7.21 -13.87 -0.90
C ILE A 337 -8.44 -13.31 -1.63
N THR A 338 -8.27 -12.23 -2.37
CA THR A 338 -9.36 -11.56 -3.10
C THR A 338 -9.05 -11.54 -4.59
N LEU A 339 -10.07 -11.76 -5.42
CA LEU A 339 -10.00 -11.65 -6.87
C LEU A 339 -11.26 -10.96 -7.38
N ASN A 340 -11.12 -9.87 -8.14
CA ASN A 340 -12.23 -9.27 -8.85
C ASN A 340 -12.29 -9.84 -10.28
N CYS A 341 -13.34 -10.60 -10.58
CA CYS A 341 -13.52 -11.32 -11.83
C CYS A 341 -13.83 -10.40 -13.01
N GLY A 342 -14.46 -9.23 -12.77
CA GLY A 342 -14.78 -8.25 -13.81
C GLY A 342 -13.60 -7.36 -14.22
N ALA A 343 -12.57 -7.24 -13.38
CA ALA A 343 -11.39 -6.39 -13.64
C ALA A 343 -10.32 -7.07 -14.52
N ILE A 344 -10.45 -8.37 -14.77
CA ILE A 344 -9.42 -9.17 -15.46
C ILE A 344 -9.94 -9.60 -16.83
N PRO A 345 -9.17 -9.43 -17.93
CA PRO A 345 -9.55 -9.94 -19.24
C PRO A 345 -9.85 -11.44 -19.19
N ALA A 346 -10.93 -11.88 -19.82
CA ALA A 346 -11.41 -13.25 -19.74
C ALA A 346 -10.35 -14.32 -20.06
N GLY A 347 -9.43 -14.05 -21.00
CA GLY A 347 -8.34 -14.96 -21.36
C GLY A 347 -7.22 -15.09 -20.31
N LEU A 348 -7.13 -14.16 -19.35
CA LEU A 348 -6.14 -14.19 -18.26
C LEU A 348 -6.74 -14.69 -16.95
N LEU A 349 -8.07 -14.74 -16.83
CA LEU A 349 -8.74 -15.05 -15.57
C LEU A 349 -8.44 -16.47 -15.06
N GLU A 350 -8.36 -17.46 -15.95
CA GLU A 350 -7.99 -18.83 -15.59
C GLU A 350 -6.55 -18.92 -15.07
N SER A 351 -5.64 -18.21 -15.72
CA SER A 351 -4.24 -18.09 -15.30
C SER A 351 -4.10 -17.44 -13.93
N GLU A 352 -4.93 -16.44 -13.61
CA GLU A 352 -4.98 -15.83 -12.28
C GLU A 352 -5.56 -16.80 -11.23
N LEU A 353 -6.71 -17.42 -11.50
CA LEU A 353 -7.37 -18.34 -10.58
C LEU A 353 -6.53 -19.57 -10.25
N PHE A 354 -5.97 -20.21 -11.29
CA PHE A 354 -5.37 -21.53 -11.20
C PHE A 354 -3.85 -21.55 -11.35
N GLY A 355 -3.24 -20.46 -11.81
CA GLY A 355 -1.82 -20.40 -12.11
C GLY A 355 -1.49 -20.99 -13.48
N HIS A 356 -0.24 -20.81 -13.91
CA HIS A 356 0.25 -21.37 -15.18
C HIS A 356 1.71 -21.80 -15.08
N GLU A 357 2.07 -22.79 -15.89
CA GLU A 357 3.46 -23.17 -16.11
C GLU A 357 4.11 -22.31 -17.21
N ARG A 358 5.45 -22.28 -17.23
CA ARG A 358 6.18 -21.54 -18.27
C ARG A 358 5.83 -22.10 -19.65
N GLY A 359 5.46 -21.23 -20.58
CA GLY A 359 5.11 -21.61 -21.96
C GLY A 359 3.67 -22.10 -22.14
N ALA A 360 2.81 -21.97 -21.13
CA ALA A 360 1.41 -22.40 -21.23
C ALA A 360 0.59 -21.65 -22.30
N PHE A 361 0.96 -20.42 -22.63
CA PHE A 361 0.37 -19.60 -23.69
C PHE A 361 1.38 -18.54 -24.16
N THR A 362 1.09 -17.85 -25.26
CA THR A 362 1.93 -16.76 -25.79
C THR A 362 2.05 -15.62 -24.77
N GLY A 363 3.26 -15.39 -24.24
CA GLY A 363 3.53 -14.42 -23.17
C GLY A 363 3.66 -15.03 -21.75
N ALA A 364 3.53 -16.35 -21.62
CA ALA A 364 3.77 -17.08 -20.35
C ALA A 364 5.28 -17.30 -20.11
N ASP A 365 6.05 -16.22 -20.00
CA ASP A 365 7.53 -16.28 -19.92
C ASP A 365 8.05 -16.88 -18.60
N ARG A 366 7.21 -16.92 -17.57
CA ARG A 366 7.52 -17.46 -16.25
C ARG A 366 6.34 -18.24 -15.70
N ARG A 367 6.62 -19.17 -14.78
CA ARG A 367 5.58 -19.85 -13.99
C ARG A 367 4.90 -18.86 -13.03
N ARG A 368 3.60 -19.00 -12.81
CA ARG A 368 2.83 -18.21 -11.83
C ARG A 368 1.94 -19.11 -10.97
N ILE A 369 1.89 -18.82 -9.67
CA ILE A 369 1.01 -19.48 -8.69
C ILE A 369 -0.38 -18.85 -8.76
N GLY A 370 -1.44 -19.68 -8.79
CA GLY A 370 -2.82 -19.22 -8.86
C GLY A 370 -3.40 -18.78 -7.50
N LYS A 371 -4.49 -18.02 -7.52
CA LYS A 371 -5.19 -17.55 -6.31
C LYS A 371 -5.70 -18.69 -5.43
N PHE A 372 -6.13 -19.81 -6.01
CA PHE A 372 -6.57 -20.97 -5.21
C PHE A 372 -5.42 -21.60 -4.42
N GLU A 373 -4.22 -21.67 -4.99
CA GLU A 373 -3.05 -22.16 -4.28
C GLU A 373 -2.63 -21.19 -3.17
N LEU A 374 -2.65 -19.88 -3.45
CA LEU A 374 -2.35 -18.83 -2.46
C LEU A 374 -3.37 -18.84 -1.30
N ALA A 375 -4.63 -19.17 -1.59
CA ALA A 375 -5.71 -19.23 -0.60
C ALA A 375 -5.78 -20.57 0.14
N ASN A 376 -4.83 -21.49 -0.07
CA ASN A 376 -4.87 -22.80 0.56
C ASN A 376 -4.91 -22.69 2.09
N ARG A 377 -5.85 -23.41 2.72
CA ARG A 377 -6.24 -23.33 4.14
C ARG A 377 -6.92 -22.02 4.57
N GLY A 378 -6.96 -21.03 3.70
CA GLY A 378 -7.60 -19.73 3.91
C GLY A 378 -8.96 -19.58 3.23
N THR A 379 -9.29 -18.34 2.89
CA THR A 379 -10.54 -17.96 2.23
C THR A 379 -10.23 -17.26 0.91
N LEU A 380 -10.99 -17.57 -0.14
CA LEU A 380 -10.94 -16.88 -1.43
C LEU A 380 -12.24 -16.11 -1.65
N LEU A 381 -12.14 -14.79 -1.75
CA LEU A 381 -13.22 -13.91 -2.18
C LEU A 381 -13.18 -13.73 -3.70
N LEU A 382 -14.25 -14.13 -4.37
CA LEU A 382 -14.49 -13.91 -5.79
C LEU A 382 -15.51 -12.77 -5.95
N ASP A 383 -15.02 -11.56 -6.20
CA ASP A 383 -15.85 -10.38 -6.40
C ASP A 383 -16.27 -10.24 -7.87
N GLU A 384 -17.47 -9.71 -8.09
CA GLU A 384 -18.16 -9.67 -9.39
C GLU A 384 -18.18 -11.04 -10.11
N ILE A 385 -18.55 -12.11 -9.39
CA ILE A 385 -18.56 -13.48 -9.92
C ILE A 385 -19.52 -13.68 -11.11
N ALA A 386 -20.50 -12.79 -11.28
CA ALA A 386 -21.41 -12.78 -12.41
C ALA A 386 -20.68 -12.55 -13.76
N ASP A 387 -19.48 -11.97 -13.74
CA ASP A 387 -18.69 -11.65 -14.93
C ASP A 387 -17.75 -12.80 -15.37
N LEU A 388 -17.84 -13.98 -14.72
CA LEU A 388 -17.07 -15.15 -15.13
C LEU A 388 -17.45 -15.61 -16.54
N SER A 389 -16.44 -15.85 -17.38
CA SER A 389 -16.62 -16.50 -18.68
C SER A 389 -17.16 -17.94 -18.50
N PRO A 390 -17.88 -18.49 -19.50
CA PRO A 390 -18.39 -19.86 -19.42
C PRO A 390 -17.31 -20.91 -19.13
N ALA A 391 -16.10 -20.73 -19.69
CA ALA A 391 -14.96 -21.61 -19.45
C ALA A 391 -14.47 -21.51 -17.99
N ALA A 392 -14.33 -20.29 -17.47
CA ALA A 392 -13.94 -20.06 -16.08
C ALA A 392 -14.98 -20.62 -15.09
N GLN A 393 -16.28 -20.59 -15.42
CA GLN A 393 -17.33 -21.21 -14.60
C GLN A 393 -17.14 -22.74 -14.50
N VAL A 394 -16.81 -23.41 -15.61
CA VAL A 394 -16.52 -24.85 -15.63
C VAL A 394 -15.28 -25.19 -14.80
N ALA A 395 -14.20 -24.42 -14.97
CA ALA A 395 -12.97 -24.63 -14.23
C ALA A 395 -13.15 -24.40 -12.72
N LEU A 396 -13.88 -23.34 -12.34
CA LEU A 396 -14.23 -23.06 -10.95
C LEU A 396 -15.04 -24.20 -10.32
N LEU A 397 -16.07 -24.69 -11.02
CA LEU A 397 -16.86 -25.83 -10.56
C LEU A 397 -15.99 -27.05 -10.28
N ARG A 398 -15.04 -27.35 -11.19
CA ARG A 398 -14.12 -28.49 -11.04
C ARG A 398 -13.29 -28.38 -9.77
N VAL A 399 -12.72 -27.21 -9.49
CA VAL A 399 -11.92 -26.98 -8.26
C VAL A 399 -12.78 -27.12 -7.00
N LEU A 400 -14.01 -26.56 -7.01
CA LEU A 400 -14.96 -26.70 -5.89
C LEU A 400 -15.44 -28.14 -5.67
N GLN A 401 -15.41 -28.98 -6.71
CA GLN A 401 -15.78 -30.39 -6.63
C GLN A 401 -14.64 -31.28 -6.18
N GLN A 402 -13.48 -31.16 -6.83
CA GLN A 402 -12.34 -32.04 -6.65
C GLN A 402 -11.43 -31.60 -5.50
N ARG A 403 -11.51 -30.33 -5.05
CA ARG A 403 -10.57 -29.73 -4.09
C ARG A 403 -9.12 -29.83 -4.57
N GLU A 404 -8.94 -29.74 -5.88
CA GLU A 404 -7.65 -29.79 -6.55
C GLU A 404 -7.62 -28.72 -7.64
N VAL A 405 -6.45 -28.14 -7.84
CA VAL A 405 -6.16 -27.17 -8.90
C VAL A 405 -5.18 -27.78 -9.87
N VAL A 406 -5.41 -27.59 -11.16
CA VAL A 406 -4.46 -27.90 -12.22
C VAL A 406 -4.07 -26.57 -12.85
N ARG A 407 -2.76 -26.26 -12.86
CA ARG A 407 -2.26 -25.04 -13.52
C ARG A 407 -2.48 -25.14 -15.02
N VAL A 408 -2.66 -24.00 -15.68
CA VAL A 408 -2.71 -23.94 -17.14
C VAL A 408 -1.38 -24.46 -17.71
N GLY A 409 -1.45 -25.46 -18.60
CA GLY A 409 -0.28 -26.13 -19.18
C GLY A 409 0.40 -27.16 -18.26
N ALA A 410 -0.18 -27.51 -17.11
CA ALA A 410 0.27 -28.60 -16.27
C ALA A 410 -0.71 -29.78 -16.28
N ASP A 411 -0.21 -30.98 -16.03
CA ASP A 411 -1.04 -32.19 -15.87
C ASP A 411 -1.18 -32.62 -14.41
N ARG A 412 -0.37 -32.03 -13.51
CA ARG A 412 -0.31 -32.43 -12.11
C ARG A 412 -1.38 -31.70 -11.29
N PRO A 413 -2.33 -32.41 -10.67
CA PRO A 413 -3.27 -31.80 -9.73
C PRO A 413 -2.57 -31.43 -8.41
N ILE A 414 -3.03 -30.34 -7.81
CA ILE A 414 -2.53 -29.78 -6.56
C ILE A 414 -3.70 -29.70 -5.58
N PRO A 415 -3.68 -30.45 -4.47
CA PRO A 415 -4.76 -30.41 -3.50
C PRO A 415 -4.82 -29.06 -2.79
N VAL A 416 -6.02 -28.49 -2.68
CA VAL A 416 -6.29 -27.22 -2.02
C VAL A 416 -7.47 -27.33 -1.07
N ASN A 417 -7.38 -26.67 0.08
CA ASN A 417 -8.48 -26.55 1.04
C ASN A 417 -8.88 -25.07 1.17
N VAL A 418 -9.82 -24.61 0.36
CA VAL A 418 -10.19 -23.19 0.28
C VAL A 418 -11.66 -23.00 0.60
N ARG A 419 -11.99 -22.06 1.50
CA ARG A 419 -13.36 -21.58 1.68
C ARG A 419 -13.63 -20.49 0.65
N VAL A 420 -14.72 -20.60 -0.11
CA VAL A 420 -15.05 -19.59 -1.14
C VAL A 420 -16.16 -18.69 -0.66
N ILE A 421 -15.95 -17.37 -0.80
CA ILE A 421 -16.99 -16.35 -0.68
C ILE A 421 -17.13 -15.73 -2.06
N ALA A 422 -18.34 -15.69 -2.59
CA ALA A 422 -18.63 -15.05 -3.87
C ALA A 422 -19.40 -13.75 -3.62
N ALA A 423 -19.12 -12.71 -4.40
CA ALA A 423 -19.85 -11.45 -4.35
C ALA A 423 -20.27 -11.02 -5.76
N THR A 424 -21.44 -10.39 -5.86
CA THR A 424 -22.02 -9.95 -7.13
C THR A 424 -22.98 -8.78 -6.93
N ASN A 425 -23.09 -7.92 -7.93
CA ASN A 425 -24.12 -6.88 -8.02
C ASN A 425 -25.39 -7.32 -8.76
N ARG A 426 -25.43 -8.55 -9.29
CA ARG A 426 -26.55 -9.16 -10.01
C ARG A 426 -27.04 -10.42 -9.30
N SER A 427 -28.34 -10.71 -9.40
CA SER A 427 -28.94 -11.96 -8.92
C SER A 427 -28.39 -13.14 -9.71
N LEU A 428 -27.68 -14.07 -9.03
CA LEU A 428 -27.18 -15.26 -9.73
C LEU A 428 -28.32 -16.17 -10.19
N ALA A 429 -29.43 -16.20 -9.45
CA ALA A 429 -30.62 -16.97 -9.81
C ALA A 429 -31.22 -16.51 -11.14
N GLU A 430 -31.29 -15.20 -11.38
CA GLU A 430 -31.74 -14.64 -12.66
C GLU A 430 -30.78 -14.99 -13.80
N LEU A 431 -29.46 -14.90 -13.57
CA LEU A 431 -28.47 -15.28 -14.58
C LEU A 431 -28.51 -16.75 -14.98
N VAL A 432 -28.90 -17.63 -14.05
CA VAL A 432 -29.14 -19.04 -14.35
C VAL A 432 -30.36 -19.20 -15.25
N GLN A 433 -31.45 -18.48 -14.97
CA GLN A 433 -32.65 -18.50 -15.83
C GLN A 433 -32.37 -17.96 -17.24
N GLU A 434 -31.51 -16.94 -17.35
CA GLU A 434 -31.05 -16.38 -18.62
C GLU A 434 -30.02 -17.26 -19.36
N GLY A 435 -29.56 -18.36 -18.76
CA GLY A 435 -28.52 -19.23 -19.33
C GLY A 435 -27.11 -18.62 -19.37
N LYS A 436 -26.88 -17.50 -18.65
CA LYS A 436 -25.58 -16.81 -18.56
C LYS A 436 -24.69 -17.33 -17.44
N PHE A 437 -25.29 -17.99 -16.45
CA PHE A 437 -24.57 -18.62 -15.34
C PHE A 437 -25.00 -20.08 -15.21
N ARG A 438 -24.05 -20.99 -14.98
CA ARG A 438 -24.37 -22.42 -14.90
C ARG A 438 -25.10 -22.75 -13.60
N SER A 439 -26.16 -23.56 -13.71
CA SER A 439 -26.97 -24.01 -12.57
C SER A 439 -26.15 -24.85 -11.58
N ASP A 440 -25.29 -25.75 -12.06
CA ASP A 440 -24.44 -26.61 -11.24
C ASP A 440 -23.45 -25.82 -10.36
N LEU A 441 -22.80 -24.80 -10.93
CA LEU A 441 -21.94 -23.87 -10.20
C LEU A 441 -22.73 -23.03 -9.20
N TYR A 442 -23.91 -22.52 -9.60
CA TYR A 442 -24.78 -21.77 -8.70
C TYR A 442 -25.13 -22.58 -7.45
N TYR A 443 -25.58 -23.83 -7.59
CA TYR A 443 -25.90 -24.67 -6.44
C TYR A 443 -24.68 -25.02 -5.58
N ARG A 444 -23.48 -25.10 -6.17
CA ARG A 444 -22.23 -25.36 -5.43
C ARG A 444 -21.76 -24.16 -4.60
N LEU A 445 -22.00 -22.95 -5.09
CA LEU A 445 -21.65 -21.71 -4.41
C LEU A 445 -22.72 -21.28 -3.41
N ASN A 446 -23.99 -21.43 -3.77
CA ASN A 446 -25.11 -20.85 -3.04
C ASN A 446 -25.60 -21.74 -1.88
N THR A 447 -24.70 -22.06 -0.94
CA THR A 447 -25.10 -22.71 0.31
C THR A 447 -25.83 -21.73 1.24
N VAL A 448 -25.35 -20.48 1.28
CA VAL A 448 -26.00 -19.37 1.98
C VAL A 448 -25.91 -18.12 1.11
N THR A 449 -27.03 -17.42 0.92
CA THR A 449 -27.08 -16.10 0.29
C THR A 449 -27.23 -15.00 1.34
N LEU A 450 -26.40 -13.97 1.27
CA LEU A 450 -26.49 -12.75 2.06
C LEU A 450 -26.81 -11.58 1.13
N SER A 451 -27.97 -10.97 1.31
CA SER A 451 -28.36 -9.78 0.55
C SER A 451 -28.06 -8.51 1.37
N ILE A 452 -27.27 -7.60 0.80
CA ILE A 452 -26.97 -6.31 1.43
C ILE A 452 -27.89 -5.25 0.83
N PRO A 453 -28.77 -4.62 1.64
CA PRO A 453 -29.67 -3.60 1.13
C PRO A 453 -28.91 -2.33 0.69
N PRO A 454 -29.40 -1.63 -0.33
CA PRO A 454 -28.85 -0.35 -0.76
C PRO A 454 -29.03 0.72 0.32
N LEU A 455 -28.18 1.76 0.30
CA LEU A 455 -28.14 2.80 1.34
C LEU A 455 -29.49 3.53 1.50
N ARG A 456 -30.23 3.71 0.40
CA ARG A 456 -31.59 4.30 0.40
C ARG A 456 -32.61 3.54 1.25
N GLU A 457 -32.41 2.24 1.48
CA GLU A 457 -33.29 1.42 2.33
C GLU A 457 -32.82 1.36 3.79
N ARG A 458 -31.68 2.00 4.10
CA ARG A 458 -31.05 2.03 5.43
C ARG A 458 -30.50 3.41 5.77
N LEU A 459 -31.27 4.46 5.49
CA LEU A 459 -30.86 5.85 5.77
C LEU A 459 -30.58 6.12 7.25
N ASP A 460 -31.10 5.31 8.16
CA ASP A 460 -30.76 5.36 9.60
C ASP A 460 -29.25 5.11 9.87
N ASP A 461 -28.54 4.49 8.92
CA ASP A 461 -27.08 4.29 9.00
C ASP A 461 -26.30 5.56 8.64
N LEU A 462 -26.94 6.52 7.96
CA LEU A 462 -26.28 7.68 7.37
C LEU A 462 -25.51 8.54 8.40
N PRO A 463 -26.04 8.86 9.60
CA PRO A 463 -25.30 9.68 10.56
C PRO A 463 -23.97 9.06 11.04
N VAL A 464 -23.99 7.75 11.28
CA VAL A 464 -22.80 7.00 11.72
C VAL A 464 -21.80 6.89 10.57
N LEU A 465 -22.27 6.62 9.35
CA LEU A 465 -21.43 6.55 8.16
C LEU A 465 -20.78 7.91 7.85
N VAL A 466 -21.53 9.00 7.91
CA VAL A 466 -21.02 10.37 7.70
C VAL A 466 -19.95 10.69 8.73
N SER A 467 -20.21 10.42 10.02
CA SER A 467 -19.25 10.66 11.09
C SER A 467 -17.95 9.89 10.88
N ALA A 468 -18.04 8.60 10.50
CA ALA A 468 -16.86 7.79 10.21
C ALA A 468 -16.08 8.28 9.00
N PHE A 469 -16.77 8.69 7.93
CA PHE A 469 -16.10 9.25 6.75
C PHE A 469 -15.47 10.61 7.02
N LEU A 470 -16.10 11.49 7.81
CA LEU A 470 -15.48 12.75 8.22
C LEU A 470 -14.20 12.52 9.01
N LEU A 471 -14.20 11.60 9.97
CA LEU A 471 -13.00 11.22 10.73
C LEU A 471 -11.90 10.67 9.81
N LYS A 472 -12.27 9.80 8.87
CA LYS A 472 -11.34 9.24 7.89
C LYS A 472 -10.76 10.32 6.96
N THR A 473 -11.61 11.15 6.37
CA THR A 473 -11.24 12.25 5.48
C THR A 473 -10.39 13.30 6.21
N ALA A 474 -10.71 13.61 7.47
CA ALA A 474 -9.92 14.51 8.31
C ALA A 474 -8.49 14.01 8.50
N ALA A 475 -8.34 12.71 8.77
CA ALA A 475 -7.03 12.08 8.91
C ALA A 475 -6.27 12.01 7.58
N GLU A 476 -6.95 11.73 6.46
CA GLU A 476 -6.33 11.64 5.13
C GLU A 476 -5.87 12.99 4.58
N LEU A 477 -6.64 14.06 4.84
CA LEU A 477 -6.36 15.42 4.35
C LEU A 477 -5.60 16.30 5.36
N GLY A 478 -5.36 15.82 6.58
CA GLY A 478 -4.71 16.60 7.64
C GLY A 478 -5.58 17.77 8.14
N MET A 479 -6.90 17.61 8.12
CA MET A 479 -7.89 18.60 8.51
C MET A 479 -8.63 18.15 9.77
N PRO A 480 -8.07 18.31 10.98
CA PRO A 480 -8.73 17.86 12.21
C PRO A 480 -10.02 18.66 12.46
N GLY A 481 -11.05 17.99 12.97
CA GLY A 481 -12.32 18.63 13.34
C GLY A 481 -13.30 18.86 12.17
N LEU A 482 -13.19 18.10 11.07
CA LEU A 482 -14.20 18.12 10.01
C LEU A 482 -15.58 17.74 10.57
N SER A 483 -16.56 18.55 10.24
CA SER A 483 -17.98 18.36 10.55
C SER A 483 -18.83 18.76 9.34
N VAL A 484 -20.08 18.33 9.30
CA VAL A 484 -21.09 18.80 8.33
C VAL A 484 -22.06 19.73 9.04
N ASP A 485 -22.59 20.74 8.34
CA ASP A 485 -23.69 21.53 8.89
C ASP A 485 -25.05 20.84 8.70
N GLU A 486 -26.06 21.30 9.44
CA GLU A 486 -27.40 20.71 9.37
C GLU A 486 -28.03 20.77 7.97
N GLN A 487 -27.65 21.77 7.16
CA GLN A 487 -28.18 21.88 5.80
C GLN A 487 -27.63 20.74 4.95
N PHE A 488 -26.33 20.49 5.02
CA PHE A 488 -25.68 19.43 4.28
C PHE A 488 -26.17 18.06 4.75
N GLU A 489 -26.35 17.83 6.06
CA GLU A 489 -26.96 16.60 6.58
C GLU A 489 -28.35 16.32 5.98
N ARG A 490 -29.20 17.35 5.90
CA ARG A 490 -30.53 17.24 5.27
C ARG A 490 -30.44 16.94 3.78
N GLU A 491 -29.44 17.49 3.08
CA GLU A 491 -29.22 17.19 1.66
C GLU A 491 -28.72 15.76 1.46
N LEU A 492 -27.79 15.29 2.30
CA LEU A 492 -27.30 13.91 2.30
C LEU A 492 -28.44 12.91 2.52
N ALA A 493 -29.38 13.22 3.42
CA ALA A 493 -30.54 12.36 3.70
C ALA A 493 -31.58 12.29 2.57
N ARG A 494 -31.61 13.28 1.67
CA ARG A 494 -32.55 13.34 0.53
C ARG A 494 -32.04 12.66 -0.73
N HIS A 495 -30.74 12.41 -0.82
CA HIS A 495 -30.12 11.81 -2.00
C HIS A 495 -30.44 10.31 -2.07
N SER A 496 -30.64 9.76 -3.28
CA SER A 496 -31.01 8.34 -3.43
C SER A 496 -29.82 7.38 -3.35
N TRP A 497 -28.59 7.92 -3.35
CA TRP A 497 -27.34 7.16 -3.20
C TRP A 497 -27.20 5.98 -4.20
N PRO A 498 -27.28 6.21 -5.52
CA PRO A 498 -27.15 5.14 -6.53
C PRO A 498 -25.79 4.42 -6.48
N GLY A 499 -24.72 5.09 -6.03
CA GLY A 499 -23.41 4.49 -5.76
C GLY A 499 -23.19 4.11 -4.30
N ASN A 500 -24.25 4.12 -3.48
CA ASN A 500 -24.30 3.67 -2.10
C ASN A 500 -23.19 4.30 -1.22
N ILE A 501 -22.57 3.51 -0.34
CA ILE A 501 -21.56 3.95 0.63
C ILE A 501 -20.31 4.52 -0.10
N ARG A 502 -19.97 3.96 -1.27
CA ARG A 502 -18.83 4.45 -2.07
C ARG A 502 -19.06 5.87 -2.57
N GLU A 503 -20.26 6.18 -3.04
CA GLU A 503 -20.64 7.55 -3.45
C GLU A 503 -20.66 8.50 -2.25
N LEU A 504 -21.24 8.09 -1.11
CA LEU A 504 -21.25 8.89 0.12
C LEU A 504 -19.84 9.29 0.57
N SER A 505 -18.91 8.33 0.60
CA SER A 505 -17.52 8.59 0.93
C SER A 505 -16.88 9.60 -0.04
N GLN A 506 -17.13 9.47 -1.34
CA GLN A 506 -16.62 10.41 -2.34
C GLN A 506 -17.22 11.80 -2.19
N ALA A 507 -18.53 11.90 -1.87
CA ALA A 507 -19.21 13.17 -1.67
C ALA A 507 -18.61 13.95 -0.50
N ILE A 508 -18.38 13.28 0.64
CA ILE A 508 -17.77 13.89 1.83
C ILE A 508 -16.32 14.33 1.54
N SER A 509 -15.51 13.45 0.95
CA SER A 509 -14.12 13.80 0.60
C SER A 509 -14.04 14.96 -0.39
N ARG A 510 -14.93 14.99 -1.39
CA ARG A 510 -15.00 16.09 -2.35
C ARG A 510 -15.41 17.40 -1.69
N ALA A 511 -16.40 17.38 -0.80
CA ALA A 511 -16.80 18.57 -0.05
C ALA A 511 -15.62 19.11 0.79
N ALA A 512 -14.90 18.24 1.49
CA ALA A 512 -13.71 18.62 2.27
C ALA A 512 -12.63 19.30 1.42
N ILE A 513 -12.32 18.73 0.26
CA ILE A 513 -11.29 19.27 -0.65
C ILE A 513 -11.71 20.63 -1.24
N LEU A 514 -12.98 20.78 -1.65
CA LEU A 514 -13.42 21.96 -2.38
C LEU A 514 -13.75 23.15 -1.47
N GLU A 515 -14.21 22.89 -0.25
CA GLU A 515 -14.65 23.95 0.67
C GLU A 515 -13.53 24.44 1.60
N GLY A 516 -12.53 23.60 1.89
CA GLY A 516 -11.33 23.96 2.65
C GLY A 516 -11.55 24.38 4.12
N GLY A 517 -12.80 24.46 4.59
CA GLY A 517 -13.18 24.78 5.97
C GLY A 517 -13.41 23.55 6.84
N ALA A 518 -13.41 23.74 8.16
CA ALA A 518 -13.69 22.67 9.14
C ALA A 518 -15.17 22.25 9.18
N VAL A 519 -16.08 23.10 8.71
CA VAL A 519 -17.53 22.81 8.61
C VAL A 519 -17.91 22.78 7.14
N LEU A 520 -18.31 21.60 6.67
CA LEU A 520 -18.73 21.35 5.29
C LEU A 520 -20.21 21.71 5.14
N ARG A 521 -20.51 22.55 4.15
CA ARG A 521 -21.85 23.07 3.85
C ARG A 521 -22.50 22.40 2.65
N GLY A 522 -21.77 21.52 1.96
CA GLY A 522 -22.27 20.83 0.78
C GLY A 522 -22.46 21.75 -0.42
N ALA A 523 -21.71 22.86 -0.52
CA ALA A 523 -21.89 23.86 -1.57
C ALA A 523 -21.72 23.29 -2.99
N HIS A 524 -21.03 22.17 -3.11
CA HIS A 524 -20.78 21.44 -4.35
C HIS A 524 -21.50 20.08 -4.43
N PHE A 525 -22.38 19.78 -3.48
CA PHE A 525 -23.25 18.61 -3.48
C PHE A 525 -24.64 18.99 -3.98
N GLN A 526 -25.27 18.13 -4.78
CA GLN A 526 -26.63 18.32 -5.25
C GLN A 526 -27.37 17.00 -5.07
N ALA A 527 -28.31 16.97 -4.12
CA ALA A 527 -29.18 15.82 -3.91
C ALA A 527 -30.16 15.64 -5.09
N ASP A 528 -30.64 14.41 -5.29
CA ASP A 528 -31.68 14.12 -6.27
C ASP A 528 -32.92 15.01 -6.06
N GLY A 529 -33.44 15.55 -7.15
CA GLY A 529 -34.60 16.45 -7.13
C GLY A 529 -34.33 17.88 -6.63
N ALA A 530 -33.12 18.19 -6.13
CA ALA A 530 -32.72 19.54 -5.75
C ALA A 530 -32.35 20.38 -6.98
N ARG A 531 -33.28 20.51 -7.93
CA ARG A 531 -33.24 21.61 -8.89
C ARG A 531 -33.53 22.86 -8.06
N ARG A 532 -32.48 23.59 -7.64
CA ARG A 532 -32.66 24.97 -7.17
C ARG A 532 -33.41 25.70 -8.27
N VAL A 533 -34.69 25.98 -8.04
CA VAL A 533 -35.42 27.02 -8.75
C VAL A 533 -34.75 28.32 -8.32
N VAL A 534 -33.63 28.64 -8.96
CA VAL A 534 -33.15 30.02 -8.99
C VAL A 534 -34.22 30.76 -9.78
N PRO A 535 -34.81 31.85 -9.25
CA PRO A 535 -35.72 32.68 -10.04
C PRO A 535 -35.00 33.02 -11.35
N ALA A 536 -35.67 32.79 -12.49
CA ALA A 536 -35.16 33.16 -13.79
C ALA A 536 -35.00 34.68 -13.84
N GLY A 537 -33.84 35.17 -13.42
CA GLY A 537 -33.50 36.57 -13.33
C GLY A 537 -32.00 36.72 -13.12
N ALA A 538 -31.32 37.14 -14.20
CA ALA A 538 -29.91 37.52 -14.24
C ALA A 538 -28.85 36.38 -14.27
N ALA A 539 -28.85 35.60 -15.35
CA ALA A 539 -27.60 35.13 -15.95
C ALA A 539 -27.66 35.39 -17.46
N GLN A 540 -27.37 36.64 -17.86
CA GLN A 540 -27.00 36.90 -19.25
C GLN A 540 -25.74 36.09 -19.56
N SER A 541 -25.86 35.10 -20.44
CA SER A 541 -24.68 34.59 -21.14
C SER A 541 -24.11 35.77 -21.93
N ARG A 542 -22.99 36.33 -21.49
CA ARG A 542 -22.29 37.34 -22.27
C ARG A 542 -21.80 36.65 -23.55
N ARG A 543 -22.43 36.94 -24.69
CA ARG A 543 -21.99 36.45 -26.01
C ARG A 543 -20.62 37.06 -26.26
N VAL A 544 -19.56 36.28 -26.01
CA VAL A 544 -18.18 36.65 -26.35
C VAL A 544 -18.08 36.69 -27.89
N THR A 545 -17.89 37.89 -28.43
CA THR A 545 -17.78 38.15 -29.87
C THR A 545 -16.34 37.93 -30.35
N ALA A 546 -16.12 37.81 -31.66
CA ALA A 546 -14.78 37.68 -32.23
C ALA A 546 -13.86 38.87 -31.88
N HIS A 547 -14.44 40.07 -31.71
CA HIS A 547 -13.73 41.28 -31.32
C HIS A 547 -13.22 41.22 -29.86
N ASP A 548 -14.01 40.63 -28.95
CA ASP A 548 -13.61 40.45 -27.54
C ASP A 548 -12.44 39.45 -27.42
N ILE A 549 -12.43 38.43 -28.29
CA ILE A 549 -11.38 37.41 -28.37
C ILE A 549 -10.06 38.02 -28.85
N HIS A 550 -10.10 38.84 -29.90
CA HIS A 550 -8.92 39.53 -30.40
C HIS A 550 -8.28 40.42 -29.35
N ARG A 551 -9.10 41.25 -28.70
CA ARG A 551 -8.63 42.17 -27.66
C ARG A 551 -8.04 41.44 -26.46
N ALA A 552 -8.66 40.34 -26.02
CA ALA A 552 -8.16 39.55 -24.92
C ALA A 552 -6.83 38.85 -25.25
N ILE A 553 -6.61 38.46 -26.51
CA ILE A 553 -5.36 37.84 -26.95
C ILE A 553 -4.24 38.87 -27.05
N GLU A 554 -4.52 40.08 -27.55
CA GLU A 554 -3.55 41.18 -27.59
C GLU A 554 -3.13 41.62 -26.18
N GLN A 555 -4.10 41.81 -25.28
CA GLN A 555 -3.84 42.17 -23.88
C GLN A 555 -3.09 41.07 -23.11
N ALA A 556 -3.27 39.80 -23.50
CA ALA A 556 -2.56 38.66 -22.93
C ALA A 556 -1.22 38.38 -23.64
N GLY A 557 -0.74 39.26 -24.52
CA GLY A 557 0.53 39.10 -25.23
C GLY A 557 0.64 37.83 -26.07
N GLY A 558 -0.49 37.36 -26.62
CA GLY A 558 -0.57 36.10 -27.39
C GLY A 558 -0.82 34.84 -26.56
N ASN A 559 -0.85 34.93 -25.22
CA ASN A 559 -1.10 33.77 -24.36
C ASN A 559 -2.59 33.38 -24.33
N LYS A 560 -2.93 32.32 -25.06
CA LYS A 560 -4.31 31.85 -25.26
C LYS A 560 -4.97 31.30 -23.98
N SER A 561 -4.18 30.81 -23.02
CA SER A 561 -4.72 30.33 -21.73
C SER A 561 -5.14 31.50 -20.84
N LEU A 562 -4.32 32.55 -20.80
CA LEU A 562 -4.65 33.79 -20.09
C LEU A 562 -5.85 34.51 -20.72
N ALA A 563 -5.92 34.55 -22.06
CA ALA A 563 -7.06 35.10 -22.77
C ALA A 563 -8.37 34.33 -22.48
N ALA A 564 -8.32 32.99 -22.42
CA ALA A 564 -9.49 32.16 -22.09
C ALA A 564 -9.99 32.41 -20.66
N ALA A 565 -9.06 32.53 -19.70
CA ALA A 565 -9.37 32.85 -18.31
C ALA A 565 -9.99 34.24 -18.16
N ALA A 566 -9.45 35.26 -18.85
CA ALA A 566 -9.97 36.63 -18.85
C ALA A 566 -11.41 36.70 -19.43
N LEU A 567 -11.69 35.87 -20.44
CA LEU A 567 -13.01 35.76 -21.06
C LEU A 567 -13.97 34.82 -20.32
N ARG A 568 -13.53 34.18 -19.23
CA ARG A 568 -14.27 33.18 -18.45
C ARG A 568 -14.83 32.04 -19.30
N ILE A 569 -14.07 31.60 -20.30
CA ILE A 569 -14.41 30.46 -21.16
C ILE A 569 -13.31 29.40 -21.07
N SER A 570 -13.64 28.14 -21.37
CA SER A 570 -12.63 27.09 -21.42
C SER A 570 -11.65 27.34 -22.56
N ARG A 571 -10.39 26.89 -22.41
CA ARG A 571 -9.39 26.94 -23.47
C ARG A 571 -9.90 26.25 -24.75
N LYS A 572 -10.58 25.11 -24.61
CA LYS A 572 -11.21 24.39 -25.75
C LYS A 572 -12.24 25.26 -26.48
N THR A 573 -13.07 26.01 -25.76
CA THR A 573 -14.07 26.92 -26.33
C THR A 573 -13.43 28.12 -27.05
N LEU A 574 -12.32 28.65 -26.52
CA LEU A 574 -11.56 29.71 -27.18
C LEU A 574 -10.98 29.24 -28.52
N TYR A 575 -10.40 28.04 -28.58
CA TYR A 575 -9.83 27.47 -29.80
C TYR A 575 -10.91 27.21 -30.87
N ALA A 576 -12.03 26.59 -30.50
CA ALA A 576 -13.15 26.37 -31.43
C ALA A 576 -13.68 27.69 -32.02
N LYS A 577 -13.70 28.78 -31.23
CA LYS A 577 -14.10 30.10 -31.71
C LYS A 577 -13.06 30.74 -32.63
N LEU A 578 -11.76 30.57 -32.35
CA LEU A 578 -10.67 31.04 -33.21
C LEU A 578 -10.64 30.31 -34.56
N GLU A 579 -10.93 29.00 -34.58
CA GLU A 579 -11.09 28.21 -35.80
C GLU A 579 -12.31 28.68 -36.60
N SER A 580 -13.46 28.87 -35.94
CA SER A 580 -14.67 29.36 -36.61
C SER A 580 -14.53 30.78 -37.18
N ALA A 581 -13.60 31.57 -36.64
CA ALA A 581 -13.27 32.91 -37.10
C ALA A 581 -12.15 32.94 -38.16
N GLY A 582 -11.57 31.79 -38.53
CA GLY A 582 -10.52 31.68 -39.55
C GLY A 582 -9.14 32.19 -39.12
N LEU A 583 -8.90 32.34 -37.81
CA LEU A 583 -7.68 32.98 -37.26
C LEU A 583 -6.56 32.00 -36.92
N ILE A 584 -6.84 30.70 -36.97
CA ILE A 584 -5.86 29.60 -36.81
C ILE A 584 -6.23 28.47 -37.77
N GLY A 585 -5.22 27.85 -38.39
CA GLY A 585 -5.41 26.66 -39.23
C GLY A 585 -5.77 25.44 -38.39
N SER A 586 -6.60 24.55 -38.94
CA SER A 586 -7.06 23.33 -38.26
C SER A 586 -5.87 22.45 -37.90
N VAL A 587 -5.66 22.21 -36.60
CA VAL A 587 -4.69 21.23 -36.13
C VAL A 587 -5.47 19.94 -35.84
N SER A 588 -5.36 18.98 -36.76
CA SER A 588 -5.78 17.58 -36.55
C SER A 588 -4.95 16.93 -35.43
N PRO A 589 -5.53 15.95 -34.72
CA PRO A 589 -5.24 15.62 -33.31
C PRO A 589 -3.81 15.16 -33.00
#